data_AF-A0AAN7PMD5-F1
#
_entry.id   AF-A0AAN7PMD5-F1
#
_cell.length_a   1.000
_cell.length_b   1.000
_cell.length_c   1.000
_cell.angle_alpha   90.00
_cell.angle_beta   90.00
_cell.angle_gamma   90.00
#
_symmetry.space_group_name_H-M   'P 1'
#
loop_
_entity.id
_entity.type
_entity.pdbx_description
1 polymer ?
#
loop_
_entity_poly.entity_id
_entity_poly.type
_entity_poly.pdbx_seq_one_letter_code
_entity_poly.pdbx_strand_id
1 'polypeptide(L)'
;MVSAAGLLSFVSITPGANGRPRNLIFPRNYPLIIDQFRCSGQKSARNDSVDPRSEPDSALLKVAWYSSELLGIAASFIRPPAANASSPVKELRIELSKDASGAVDRISVVETIKEDYIRSYFVTGNLTLDAYEENCEFADPAGSFRGLRRFKRNCTNFGSVLEKSNMKLMKWEDFENKGVGYWRFSCILAFPWRPILSASGYTEYFFDSQSGKVCRHVEHWNVPKMVLLKQILKPSRWVWDKKSV
;
A
#
# COMPACT_ATOMS: atom_id res chain seq x y z
N MET A 1 58.07 -11.59 30.83
CA MET A 1 58.67 -11.70 32.17
C MET A 1 57.56 -11.52 33.20
N VAL A 2 57.36 -12.54 34.04
CA VAL A 2 56.77 -12.57 35.41
C VAL A 2 55.34 -11.96 35.56
N SER A 3 54.26 -12.74 35.67
CA SER A 3 53.78 -13.68 36.73
C SER A 3 53.04 -13.01 37.90
N ALA A 4 51.79 -13.44 38.14
CA ALA A 4 51.07 -13.69 39.42
C ALA A 4 49.55 -13.60 39.12
N ALA A 5 48.80 -14.70 38.95
CA ALA A 5 48.37 -15.72 39.92
C ALA A 5 47.48 -15.17 41.05
N GLY A 6 46.19 -15.53 41.00
CA GLY A 6 45.21 -15.40 42.06
C GLY A 6 44.05 -16.36 41.79
N LEU A 7 43.96 -17.41 42.60
CA LEU A 7 43.14 -18.62 42.45
C LEU A 7 42.12 -18.67 43.62
N LEU A 8 40.98 -19.35 43.39
CA LEU A 8 40.10 -20.03 44.37
C LEU A 8 39.08 -19.14 45.15
N SER A 9 37.82 -19.52 45.45
CA SER A 9 37.13 -20.82 45.54
C SER A 9 35.60 -20.68 45.46
N PHE A 10 34.95 -21.78 45.09
CA PHE A 10 33.51 -22.08 45.17
C PHE A 10 32.98 -22.22 46.61
N VAL A 11 31.69 -21.92 46.82
CA VAL A 11 30.83 -22.64 47.78
C VAL A 11 29.40 -22.75 47.22
N SER A 12 28.97 -23.99 46.99
CA SER A 12 27.57 -24.39 46.82
C SER A 12 27.06 -24.94 48.15
N ILE A 13 25.89 -24.49 48.63
CA ILE A 13 25.16 -25.20 49.69
C ILE A 13 23.64 -25.08 49.45
N THR A 14 23.03 -26.21 49.10
CA THR A 14 21.62 -26.55 49.42
C THR A 14 21.60 -27.34 50.74
N PRO A 15 20.54 -27.18 51.56
CA PRO A 15 19.63 -28.31 51.84
C PRO A 15 18.15 -27.80 51.92
N GLY A 16 17.08 -28.57 51.80
CA GLY A 16 16.87 -30.00 52.02
C GLY A 16 15.62 -30.21 52.92
N ALA A 17 14.45 -30.33 52.28
CA ALA A 17 13.28 -31.18 52.60
C ALA A 17 12.50 -31.17 53.96
N ASN A 18 11.17 -31.19 53.79
CA ASN A 18 10.11 -32.01 54.44
C ASN A 18 9.25 -31.48 55.62
N GLY A 19 7.92 -31.54 55.40
CA GLY A 19 6.86 -31.56 56.44
C GLY A 19 5.43 -31.30 55.90
N ARG A 20 4.65 -32.38 55.68
CA ARG A 20 3.27 -32.47 55.12
C ARG A 20 2.14 -31.98 56.10
N PRO A 21 0.83 -32.29 55.89
CA PRO A 21 -0.12 -31.82 54.86
C PRO A 21 -1.41 -31.22 55.49
N ARG A 22 -2.26 -30.53 54.72
CA ARG A 22 -3.70 -30.44 55.05
C ARG A 22 -4.56 -30.61 53.80
N ASN A 23 -5.30 -31.72 53.77
CA ASN A 23 -6.44 -31.96 52.91
C ASN A 23 -7.60 -31.06 53.35
N LEU A 24 -8.29 -30.41 52.41
CA LEU A 24 -9.72 -30.17 52.51
C LEU A 24 -10.36 -30.34 51.12
N ILE A 25 -11.51 -30.99 51.14
CA ILE A 25 -12.25 -31.63 50.05
C ILE A 25 -13.20 -30.62 49.37
N PHE A 26 -13.36 -30.78 48.05
CA PHE A 26 -14.33 -30.16 47.12
C PHE A 26 -15.81 -30.27 47.57
N PRO A 27 -16.76 -29.40 47.12
CA PRO A 27 -17.34 -29.46 45.75
C PRO A 27 -17.75 -28.05 45.21
N ARG A 28 -18.26 -27.77 44.00
CA ARG A 28 -19.00 -28.52 42.97
C ARG A 28 -19.01 -27.72 41.65
N ASN A 29 -18.92 -28.43 40.53
CA ASN A 29 -19.41 -28.17 39.15
C ASN A 29 -19.75 -26.75 38.66
N TYR A 30 -19.08 -26.35 37.58
CA TYR A 30 -19.71 -25.73 36.40
C TYR A 30 -19.12 -26.38 35.13
N PRO A 31 -19.93 -26.88 34.18
CA PRO A 31 -19.41 -27.44 32.94
C PRO A 31 -18.99 -26.34 31.96
N LEU A 32 -17.79 -26.50 31.41
CA LEU A 32 -17.27 -25.81 30.22
C LEU A 32 -18.08 -26.27 28.99
N ILE A 33 -18.71 -25.33 28.29
CA ILE A 33 -19.26 -25.58 26.95
C ILE A 33 -18.14 -25.30 25.95
N ILE A 34 -17.54 -26.38 25.45
CA ILE A 34 -16.67 -26.36 24.27
C ILE A 34 -17.55 -26.87 23.12
N ASP A 35 -18.00 -25.95 22.25
CA ASP A 35 -18.68 -26.33 21.02
C ASP A 35 -17.66 -26.95 20.05
N GLN A 36 -17.63 -28.27 20.07
CA GLN A 36 -16.89 -29.08 19.11
C GLN A 36 -17.65 -29.07 17.78
N PHE A 37 -17.27 -28.17 16.87
CA PHE A 37 -17.72 -28.22 15.49
C PHE A 37 -17.18 -29.49 14.82
N ARG A 38 -18.03 -30.52 14.76
CA ARG A 38 -17.76 -31.79 14.08
C ARG A 38 -18.14 -31.65 12.60
N CYS A 39 -17.18 -31.29 11.76
CA CYS A 39 -17.34 -31.35 10.30
C CYS A 39 -17.37 -32.82 9.84
N SER A 40 -18.56 -33.33 9.57
CA SER A 40 -18.77 -34.59 8.87
C SER A 40 -18.62 -34.37 7.35
N GLY A 41 -17.40 -34.52 6.84
CA GLY A 41 -17.13 -34.54 5.40
C GLY A 41 -17.28 -35.93 4.83
N GLN A 42 -18.39 -36.20 4.13
CA GLN A 42 -18.62 -37.42 3.38
C GLN A 42 -17.78 -37.35 2.09
N LYS A 43 -16.80 -38.25 1.92
CA LYS A 43 -16.03 -38.37 0.67
C LYS A 43 -16.89 -39.07 -0.38
N SER A 44 -17.29 -38.35 -1.42
CA SER A 44 -17.73 -38.95 -2.69
C SER A 44 -16.57 -38.89 -3.67
N ALA A 45 -16.06 -40.06 -4.05
CA ALA A 45 -15.01 -40.20 -5.04
C ALA A 45 -15.58 -39.94 -6.44
N ARG A 46 -15.07 -38.90 -7.11
CA ARG A 46 -15.14 -38.78 -8.57
C ARG A 46 -13.76 -38.35 -9.06
N ASN A 47 -13.16 -39.24 -9.84
CA ASN A 47 -11.91 -39.00 -10.56
C ASN A 47 -12.16 -37.97 -11.66
N ASP A 48 -11.55 -36.80 -11.56
CA ASP A 48 -11.19 -35.99 -12.71
C ASP A 48 -9.77 -35.47 -12.46
N SER A 49 -8.86 -35.89 -13.34
CA SER A 49 -7.47 -35.46 -13.35
C SER A 49 -7.38 -34.00 -13.76
N VAL A 50 -7.12 -33.12 -12.79
CA VAL A 50 -6.81 -31.70 -13.04
C VAL A 50 -5.41 -31.41 -12.48
N ASP A 51 -4.58 -30.88 -13.36
CA ASP A 51 -3.18 -30.48 -13.21
C ASP A 51 -2.95 -29.58 -11.97
N PRO A 52 -2.01 -29.89 -11.05
CA PRO A 52 -1.80 -29.11 -9.83
C PRO A 52 -0.84 -27.95 -10.07
N ARG A 53 -1.22 -26.96 -10.90
CA ARG A 53 -0.47 -25.69 -11.02
C ARG A 53 -1.35 -24.46 -11.19
N SER A 54 -2.51 -24.43 -10.54
CA SER A 54 -3.23 -23.17 -10.29
C SER A 54 -2.89 -22.66 -8.90
N GLU A 55 -1.86 -21.80 -8.85
CA GLU A 55 -1.44 -21.01 -7.70
C GLU A 55 -2.64 -20.32 -7.01
N PRO A 56 -2.87 -20.53 -5.69
CA PRO A 56 -3.93 -19.86 -4.93
C PRO A 56 -3.73 -18.33 -4.78
N ASP A 57 -2.57 -17.83 -5.20
CA ASP A 57 -2.18 -16.43 -5.16
C ASP A 57 -3.11 -15.52 -5.95
N SER A 58 -3.66 -15.97 -7.09
CA SER A 58 -4.58 -15.16 -7.91
C SER A 58 -5.86 -14.77 -7.17
N ALA A 59 -6.44 -15.71 -6.43
CA ALA A 59 -7.70 -15.49 -5.72
C ALA A 59 -7.48 -14.70 -4.42
N LEU A 60 -6.44 -15.05 -3.65
CA LEU A 60 -6.11 -14.36 -2.41
C LEU A 60 -5.63 -12.92 -2.67
N LEU A 61 -4.84 -12.68 -3.72
CA LEU A 61 -4.44 -11.33 -4.12
C LEU A 61 -5.64 -10.50 -4.59
N LYS A 62 -6.59 -11.10 -5.30
CA LYS A 62 -7.85 -10.44 -5.66
C LYS A 62 -8.64 -10.06 -4.41
N VAL A 63 -8.81 -10.96 -3.45
CA VAL A 63 -9.53 -10.68 -2.20
C VAL A 63 -8.84 -9.60 -1.37
N ALA A 64 -7.50 -9.67 -1.22
CA ALA A 64 -6.72 -8.66 -0.53
C ALA A 64 -6.83 -7.28 -1.21
N TRP A 65 -6.86 -7.24 -2.54
CA TRP A 65 -7.08 -6.00 -3.29
C TRP A 65 -8.50 -5.46 -3.12
N TYR A 66 -9.54 -6.29 -3.22
CA TYR A 66 -10.92 -5.86 -2.98
C TYR A 66 -11.15 -5.38 -1.54
N SER A 67 -10.40 -5.92 -0.57
CA SER A 67 -10.43 -5.43 0.81
C SER A 67 -9.84 -4.03 0.99
N SER A 68 -9.12 -3.47 -0.01
CA SER A 68 -8.61 -2.10 0.03
C SER A 68 -9.70 -1.03 -0.14
N GLU A 69 -10.87 -1.37 -0.69
CA GLU A 69 -12.01 -0.43 -0.70
C GLU A 69 -12.52 -0.13 0.72
N LEU A 70 -12.35 -1.08 1.65
CA LEU A 70 -12.62 -0.88 3.08
C LEU A 70 -11.57 -0.01 3.76
N LEU A 71 -10.35 0.14 3.23
CA LEU A 71 -9.34 1.05 3.81
C LEU A 71 -9.76 2.52 3.67
N GLY A 72 -10.38 2.90 2.55
CA GLY A 72 -10.96 4.24 2.38
C GLY A 72 -12.09 4.52 3.37
N ILE A 73 -12.87 3.50 3.70
CA ILE A 73 -13.95 3.57 4.69
C ILE A 73 -13.37 3.60 6.11
N ALA A 74 -12.37 2.76 6.44
CA ALA A 74 -11.70 2.73 7.73
C ALA A 74 -11.00 4.06 8.07
N ALA A 75 -10.42 4.71 7.07
CA ALA A 75 -9.79 6.02 7.21
C ALA A 75 -10.78 7.13 7.59
N SER A 76 -12.04 7.00 7.16
CA SER A 76 -13.10 7.96 7.50
C SER A 76 -13.47 7.93 8.99
N PHE A 77 -13.26 6.79 9.67
CA PHE A 77 -13.51 6.65 11.12
C PHE A 77 -12.36 7.15 12.00
N ILE A 78 -11.15 7.32 11.44
CA ILE A 78 -10.00 7.87 12.17
C ILE A 78 -9.91 9.39 11.98
N ARG A 79 -10.67 9.95 11.03
CA ARG A 79 -10.68 11.37 10.70
C ARG A 79 -11.34 12.18 11.84
N PRO A 80 -10.64 13.14 12.46
CA PRO A 80 -11.30 14.15 13.30
C PRO A 80 -12.25 14.98 12.44
N PRO A 81 -13.43 15.40 12.94
CA PRO A 81 -14.32 16.29 12.20
C PRO A 81 -13.55 17.56 11.82
N ALA A 82 -13.57 17.90 10.55
CA ALA A 82 -12.82 19.02 10.00
C ALA A 82 -13.42 20.36 10.44
N ALA A 83 -13.14 20.79 11.66
CA ALA A 83 -13.20 22.20 12.00
C ALA A 83 -12.04 22.86 11.25
N ASN A 84 -12.36 23.66 10.23
CA ASN A 84 -11.46 24.40 9.35
C ASN A 84 -10.92 23.65 8.13
N ALA A 85 -11.77 22.86 7.44
CA ALA A 85 -11.52 22.55 6.03
C ALA A 85 -11.68 23.83 5.19
N SER A 86 -10.58 24.56 5.02
CA SER A 86 -10.46 25.62 4.05
C SER A 86 -10.56 25.03 2.64
N SER A 87 -11.69 25.33 2.00
CA SER A 87 -11.95 25.29 0.55
C SER A 87 -11.97 23.90 -0.13
N PRO A 88 -12.94 23.63 -1.03
CA PRO A 88 -12.79 22.51 -1.96
C PRO A 88 -11.47 22.68 -2.70
N VAL A 89 -10.70 21.59 -2.85
CA VAL A 89 -9.52 21.55 -3.73
C VAL A 89 -9.95 22.16 -5.05
N LYS A 90 -9.53 23.40 -5.31
CA LYS A 90 -9.87 24.15 -6.50
C LYS A 90 -9.38 23.29 -7.66
N GLU A 91 -10.32 22.68 -8.37
CA GLU A 91 -10.03 21.84 -9.53
C GLU A 91 -9.19 22.72 -10.46
N LEU A 92 -7.89 22.44 -10.52
CA LEU A 92 -6.99 23.19 -11.38
C LEU A 92 -7.25 22.71 -12.79
N ARG A 93 -8.33 23.23 -13.39
CA ARG A 93 -8.54 23.21 -14.83
C ARG A 93 -7.57 24.23 -15.40
N ILE A 94 -6.30 23.84 -15.45
CA ILE A 94 -5.40 24.44 -16.43
C ILE A 94 -5.93 23.90 -17.75
N GLU A 95 -6.59 24.77 -18.51
CA GLU A 95 -6.87 24.49 -19.92
C GLU A 95 -5.56 24.66 -20.66
N LEU A 96 -5.03 23.58 -21.23
CA LEU A 96 -3.83 23.67 -22.03
C LEU A 96 -4.17 24.37 -23.35
N SER A 97 -3.26 25.21 -23.83
CA SER A 97 -3.44 25.91 -25.11
C SER A 97 -3.57 24.89 -26.24
N LYS A 98 -4.66 25.02 -27.00
CA LYS A 98 -4.91 24.22 -28.19
C LYS A 98 -4.37 24.93 -29.42
N ASP A 99 -3.86 24.17 -30.37
CA ASP A 99 -3.44 24.68 -31.67
C ASP A 99 -4.65 25.00 -32.57
N ALA A 100 -4.37 25.45 -33.80
CA ALA A 100 -5.40 25.76 -34.79
C ALA A 100 -6.24 24.53 -35.20
N SER A 101 -5.74 23.31 -34.96
CA SER A 101 -6.46 22.04 -35.17
C SER A 101 -7.29 21.62 -33.95
N GLY A 102 -7.21 22.35 -32.84
CA GLY A 102 -7.85 21.98 -31.57
C GLY A 102 -7.09 20.92 -30.77
N ALA A 103 -5.92 20.51 -31.23
CA ALA A 103 -5.05 19.55 -30.54
C ALA A 103 -4.22 20.28 -29.47
N VAL A 104 -3.97 19.59 -28.36
CA VAL A 104 -3.12 20.11 -27.30
C VAL A 104 -1.66 19.90 -27.67
N ASP A 105 -0.85 20.95 -27.52
CA ASP A 105 0.58 20.86 -27.76
C ASP A 105 1.22 19.83 -26.81
N ARG A 106 1.97 18.89 -27.39
CA ARG A 106 2.62 17.81 -26.66
C ARG A 106 3.61 18.31 -25.62
N ILE A 107 4.38 19.35 -25.94
CA ILE A 107 5.38 19.90 -25.02
C ILE A 107 4.66 20.39 -23.74
N SER A 108 3.56 21.12 -23.93
CA SER A 108 2.69 21.58 -22.84
C SER A 108 2.12 20.42 -22.00
N VAL A 109 1.68 19.32 -22.64
CA VAL A 109 1.22 18.11 -21.92
C VAL A 109 2.35 17.50 -21.09
N VAL A 110 3.56 17.37 -21.65
CA VAL A 110 4.72 16.81 -20.95
C VAL A 110 5.14 17.68 -19.77
N GLU A 111 5.18 19.00 -19.93
CA GLU A 111 5.48 19.92 -18.83
C GLU A 111 4.45 19.83 -17.71
N THR A 112 3.16 19.79 -18.09
CA THR A 112 2.06 19.57 -17.14
C THR A 112 2.24 18.27 -16.36
N ILE A 113 2.58 17.16 -17.02
CA ILE A 113 2.83 15.88 -16.35
C ILE A 113 4.01 16.00 -15.36
N LYS A 114 5.09 16.70 -15.74
CA LYS A 114 6.24 16.93 -14.85
C LYS A 114 5.84 17.75 -13.62
N GLU A 115 4.95 18.72 -13.75
CA GLU A 115 4.40 19.46 -12.61
C GLU A 115 3.49 18.58 -11.74
N ASP A 116 2.70 17.70 -12.35
CA ASP A 116 1.85 16.75 -11.63
C ASP A 116 2.69 15.84 -10.70
N TYR A 117 3.92 15.46 -11.09
CA TYR A 117 4.85 14.73 -10.23
C TYR A 117 5.20 15.49 -8.95
N ILE A 118 5.39 16.81 -9.02
CA ILE A 118 5.67 17.67 -7.86
C ILE A 118 4.51 17.62 -6.88
N ARG A 119 3.27 17.53 -7.40
CA ARG A 119 2.05 17.42 -6.60
C ARG A 119 1.75 15.99 -6.13
N SER A 120 2.66 15.05 -6.38
CA SER A 120 2.52 13.62 -6.04
C SER A 120 1.21 13.02 -6.58
N TYR A 121 0.83 13.38 -7.81
CA TYR A 121 -0.50 13.11 -8.35
C TYR A 121 -0.94 11.63 -8.30
N PHE A 122 0.00 10.69 -8.46
CA PHE A 122 -0.24 9.24 -8.36
C PHE A 122 -0.94 8.82 -7.08
N VAL A 123 -0.72 9.57 -6.00
CA VAL A 123 -1.18 9.17 -4.66
C VAL A 123 -2.10 10.21 -4.03
N THR A 124 -2.17 11.42 -4.58
CA THR A 124 -3.08 12.49 -4.11
C THR A 124 -4.30 12.65 -4.99
N GLY A 125 -4.21 12.27 -6.27
CA GLY A 125 -5.23 12.57 -7.29
C GLY A 125 -5.19 14.03 -7.77
N ASN A 126 -4.16 14.80 -7.42
CA ASN A 126 -4.00 16.20 -7.86
C ASN A 126 -3.37 16.29 -9.26
N LEU A 127 -3.93 15.56 -10.23
CA LEU A 127 -3.52 15.61 -11.63
C LEU A 127 -4.24 16.69 -12.43
N THR A 128 -3.60 17.17 -13.49
CA THR A 128 -4.22 18.10 -14.44
C THR A 128 -5.04 17.31 -15.44
N LEU A 129 -6.38 17.45 -15.36
CA LEU A 129 -7.29 16.62 -16.15
C LEU A 129 -7.15 16.84 -17.66
N ASP A 130 -6.87 18.07 -18.08
CA ASP A 130 -6.84 18.42 -19.51
C ASP A 130 -5.66 17.79 -20.27
N ALA A 131 -4.64 17.30 -19.56
CA ALA A 131 -3.53 16.54 -20.13
C ALA A 131 -3.90 15.11 -20.55
N TYR A 132 -5.07 14.60 -20.15
CA TYR A 132 -5.49 13.21 -20.35
C TYR A 132 -6.82 13.14 -21.09
N GLU A 133 -7.02 12.04 -21.82
CA GLU A 133 -8.33 11.69 -22.38
C GLU A 133 -9.31 11.27 -21.28
N GLU A 134 -10.60 11.63 -21.44
CA GLU A 134 -11.64 11.24 -20.48
C GLU A 134 -11.76 9.71 -20.34
N ASN A 135 -11.58 8.98 -21.45
CA ASN A 135 -11.60 7.51 -21.51
C ASN A 135 -10.18 6.89 -21.52
N CYS A 136 -9.19 7.63 -21.02
CA CYS A 136 -7.81 7.16 -20.91
C CYS A 136 -7.73 5.81 -20.18
N GLU A 137 -6.87 4.92 -20.69
CA GLU A 137 -6.57 3.63 -20.08
C GLU A 137 -5.44 3.78 -19.06
N PHE A 138 -5.71 3.35 -17.83
CA PHE A 138 -4.76 3.32 -16.74
C PHE A 138 -4.42 1.86 -16.42
N ALA A 139 -3.15 1.52 -16.43
CA ALA A 139 -2.67 0.18 -16.14
C ALA A 139 -1.51 0.22 -15.16
N ASP A 140 -1.49 -0.72 -14.24
CA ASP A 140 -0.42 -0.96 -13.28
C ASP A 140 -0.15 -2.48 -13.20
N PRO A 141 0.87 -2.94 -12.45
CA PRO A 141 1.13 -4.38 -12.33
C PRO A 141 -0.04 -5.17 -11.72
N ALA A 142 -0.94 -4.54 -10.97
CA ALA A 142 -2.11 -5.15 -10.33
C ALA A 142 -3.30 -5.31 -11.28
N GLY A 143 -3.49 -4.41 -12.25
CA GLY A 143 -4.52 -4.52 -13.28
C GLY A 143 -4.64 -3.29 -14.17
N SER A 144 -5.71 -3.23 -14.96
CA SER A 144 -6.01 -2.07 -15.81
C SER A 144 -7.49 -1.69 -15.77
N PHE A 145 -7.77 -0.43 -16.05
CA PHE A 145 -9.12 0.11 -16.17
C PHE A 145 -9.12 1.35 -17.07
N ARG A 146 -10.31 1.77 -17.52
CA ARG A 146 -10.50 3.02 -18.29
C ARG A 146 -11.26 4.06 -17.47
N GLY A 147 -10.93 5.33 -17.70
CA GLY A 147 -11.67 6.49 -17.19
C GLY A 147 -10.85 7.38 -16.27
N LEU A 148 -10.64 8.62 -16.69
CA LEU A 148 -9.86 9.64 -15.97
C LEU A 148 -10.46 9.99 -14.59
N ARG A 149 -11.78 10.15 -14.53
CA ARG A 149 -12.50 10.40 -13.27
C ARG A 149 -12.35 9.25 -12.28
N ARG A 150 -12.31 8.01 -12.77
CA ARG A 150 -12.09 6.82 -11.93
C ARG A 150 -10.66 6.82 -11.38
N PHE A 151 -9.67 7.12 -12.22
CA PHE A 151 -8.27 7.24 -11.80
C PHE A 151 -8.11 8.29 -10.71
N LYS A 152 -8.58 9.52 -10.95
CA LYS A 152 -8.55 10.62 -9.96
C LYS A 152 -9.14 10.20 -8.62
N ARG A 153 -10.33 9.59 -8.63
CA ARG A 153 -11.01 9.13 -7.42
C ARG A 153 -10.20 8.07 -6.66
N ASN A 154 -9.62 7.10 -7.36
CA ASN A 154 -8.81 6.06 -6.74
C ASN A 154 -7.57 6.67 -6.06
N CYS A 155 -6.87 7.57 -6.74
CA CYS A 155 -5.72 8.28 -6.19
C CYS A 155 -6.12 9.18 -5.01
N THR A 156 -7.24 9.91 -5.08
CA THR A 156 -7.73 10.74 -3.97
C THR A 156 -8.13 9.90 -2.75
N ASN A 157 -8.76 8.74 -2.95
CA ASN A 157 -9.08 7.81 -1.86
C ASN A 157 -7.80 7.34 -1.16
N PHE A 158 -6.77 6.98 -1.92
CA PHE A 158 -5.46 6.64 -1.34
C PHE A 158 -4.84 7.86 -0.64
N GLY A 159 -4.98 9.06 -1.21
CA GLY A 159 -4.53 10.31 -0.61
C GLY A 159 -5.08 10.58 0.78
N SER A 160 -6.31 10.12 1.07
CA SER A 160 -6.92 10.27 2.39
C SER A 160 -6.22 9.49 3.51
N VAL A 161 -5.44 8.46 3.17
CA VAL A 161 -4.66 7.65 4.13
C VAL A 161 -3.18 8.05 4.19
N LEU A 162 -2.78 9.10 3.46
CA LEU A 162 -1.40 9.59 3.46
C LEU A 162 -1.20 10.63 4.55
N GLU A 163 -0.23 10.40 5.42
CA GLU A 163 0.27 11.43 6.33
C GLU A 163 1.30 12.32 5.64
N LYS A 164 2.22 11.71 4.89
CA LYS A 164 3.27 12.40 4.14
C LYS A 164 3.59 11.64 2.87
N SER A 165 3.77 12.36 1.76
CA SER A 165 4.24 11.80 0.49
C SER A 165 5.48 12.54 -0.01
N ASN A 166 6.35 11.80 -0.70
CA ASN A 166 7.49 12.33 -1.43
C ASN A 166 7.59 11.57 -2.75
N MET A 167 7.22 12.24 -3.84
CA MET A 167 7.36 11.75 -5.19
C MET A 167 8.45 12.56 -5.89
N LYS A 168 9.33 11.88 -6.64
CA LYS A 168 10.38 12.52 -7.43
C LYS A 168 10.40 11.92 -8.83
N LEU A 169 10.31 12.77 -9.84
CA LEU A 169 10.66 12.43 -11.20
C LEU A 169 12.18 12.48 -11.32
N MET A 170 12.79 11.33 -11.62
CA MET A 170 14.23 11.15 -11.68
C MET A 170 14.77 11.40 -13.09
N LYS A 171 14.01 10.98 -14.11
CA LYS A 171 14.37 11.08 -15.52
C LYS A 171 13.11 11.14 -16.36
N TRP A 172 13.17 11.89 -17.45
CA TRP A 172 12.17 11.87 -18.51
C TRP A 172 12.84 11.47 -19.82
N GLU A 173 12.26 10.53 -20.55
CA GLU A 173 12.65 10.15 -21.90
C GLU A 173 11.47 10.42 -22.84
N ASP A 174 11.74 11.07 -23.96
CA ASP A 174 10.73 11.42 -24.95
C ASP A 174 10.94 10.59 -26.22
N PHE A 175 9.89 9.92 -26.67
CA PHE A 175 9.87 9.08 -27.88
C PHE A 175 8.81 9.59 -28.85
N GLU A 176 8.76 9.13 -30.09
CA GLU A 176 7.82 9.66 -31.08
C GLU A 176 6.34 9.61 -30.63
N ASN A 177 5.90 8.52 -30.03
CA ASN A 177 4.49 8.31 -29.64
C ASN A 177 4.24 8.24 -28.12
N LYS A 178 5.31 8.34 -27.31
CA LYS A 178 5.20 8.22 -25.86
C LYS A 178 6.24 9.03 -25.11
N GLY A 179 5.91 9.41 -23.89
CA GLY A 179 6.85 9.88 -22.88
C GLY A 179 7.07 8.80 -21.83
N VAL A 180 8.26 8.70 -21.27
CA VAL A 180 8.58 7.77 -20.17
C VAL A 180 9.16 8.56 -18.99
N GLY A 181 8.43 8.56 -17.88
CA GLY A 181 8.86 9.18 -16.63
C GLY A 181 9.36 8.13 -15.64
N TYR A 182 10.63 8.20 -15.26
CA TYR A 182 11.19 7.34 -14.20
C TYR A 182 11.05 8.03 -12.87
N TRP A 183 10.55 7.33 -11.86
CA TRP A 183 10.18 7.94 -10.60
C TRP A 183 10.59 7.13 -9.39
N ARG A 184 10.71 7.85 -8.27
CA ARG A 184 10.88 7.27 -6.94
C ARG A 184 9.85 7.88 -6.00
N PHE A 185 9.22 7.01 -5.24
CA PHE A 185 8.15 7.34 -4.32
C PHE A 185 8.47 6.86 -2.91
N SER A 186 8.07 7.65 -1.93
CA SER A 186 7.92 7.20 -0.56
C SER A 186 6.76 7.91 0.13
N CYS A 187 6.09 7.21 1.05
CA CYS A 187 5.09 7.82 1.90
C CYS A 187 5.03 7.20 3.29
N ILE A 188 4.38 7.93 4.21
CA ILE A 188 3.97 7.46 5.53
C ILE A 188 2.45 7.39 5.50
N LEU A 189 1.90 6.22 5.82
CA LEU A 189 0.44 6.04 5.91
C LEU A 189 -0.04 6.37 7.32
N ALA A 190 -1.22 6.97 7.41
CA ALA A 190 -1.88 7.38 8.65
C ALA A 190 -2.55 6.20 9.40
N PHE A 191 -1.88 5.04 9.48
CA PHE A 191 -2.29 3.92 10.32
C PHE A 191 -1.64 4.01 11.71
N PRO A 192 -2.18 3.33 12.75
CA PRO A 192 -1.63 3.38 14.11
C PRO A 192 -0.13 3.02 14.20
N TRP A 193 0.35 2.12 13.34
CA TRP A 193 1.75 1.71 13.27
C TRP A 193 2.59 2.47 12.23
N ARG A 194 2.00 3.49 11.59
CA ARG A 194 2.62 4.44 10.63
C ARG A 194 3.57 3.76 9.64
N PRO A 195 3.11 2.81 8.82
CA PRO A 195 3.97 2.09 7.90
C PRO A 195 4.55 3.05 6.86
N ILE A 196 5.78 2.74 6.42
CA ILE A 196 6.50 3.50 5.41
C ILE A 196 6.53 2.69 4.13
N LEU A 197 5.97 3.25 3.05
CA LEU A 197 6.06 2.67 1.72
C LEU A 197 7.19 3.33 0.96
N SER A 198 7.93 2.54 0.19
CA SER A 198 8.85 3.06 -0.81
C SER A 198 8.86 2.18 -2.04
N ALA A 199 8.70 2.84 -3.18
CA ALA A 199 8.67 2.23 -4.49
C ALA A 199 9.52 3.06 -5.46
N SER A 200 10.02 2.41 -6.50
CA SER A 200 10.55 3.06 -7.69
C SER A 200 9.98 2.36 -8.90
N GLY A 201 10.00 3.05 -10.03
CA GLY A 201 9.40 2.54 -11.24
C GLY A 201 9.54 3.53 -12.38
N TYR A 202 8.79 3.26 -13.43
CA TYR A 202 8.61 4.19 -14.53
C TYR A 202 7.17 4.11 -15.03
N THR A 203 6.76 5.16 -15.72
CA THR A 203 5.43 5.27 -16.29
C THR A 203 5.56 5.67 -17.75
N GLU A 204 4.84 4.95 -18.59
CA GLU A 204 4.71 5.27 -20.01
C GLU A 204 3.41 6.06 -20.24
N TYR A 205 3.53 7.16 -20.96
CA TYR A 205 2.44 8.05 -21.34
C TYR A 205 2.31 8.01 -22.86
N PHE A 206 1.28 7.34 -23.37
CA PHE A 206 1.01 7.30 -24.81
C PHE A 206 0.07 8.44 -25.18
N PHE A 207 0.46 9.19 -26.20
CA PHE A 207 -0.29 10.36 -26.67
C PHE A 207 -1.21 9.97 -27.82
N ASP A 208 -2.43 10.50 -27.81
CA ASP A 208 -3.33 10.42 -28.95
C ASP A 208 -2.87 11.36 -30.06
N SER A 209 -2.87 10.87 -31.30
CA SER A 209 -2.39 11.64 -32.45
C SER A 209 -3.34 12.76 -32.87
N GLN A 210 -4.63 12.69 -32.50
CA GLN A 210 -5.62 13.70 -32.89
C GLN A 210 -5.75 14.79 -31.83
N SER A 211 -5.81 14.41 -30.55
CA SER A 211 -6.00 15.36 -29.46
C SER A 211 -4.70 15.86 -28.83
N GLY A 212 -3.59 15.14 -28.99
CA GLY A 212 -2.32 15.40 -28.32
C GLY A 212 -2.29 15.00 -26.84
N LYS A 213 -3.41 14.54 -26.27
CA LYS A 213 -3.55 14.18 -24.86
C LYS A 213 -3.11 12.75 -24.57
N VAL A 214 -2.89 12.44 -23.30
CA VAL A 214 -2.56 11.06 -22.88
C VAL A 214 -3.78 10.16 -22.98
N CYS A 215 -3.75 9.17 -23.86
CA CYS A 215 -4.81 8.18 -24.06
C CYS A 215 -4.55 6.86 -23.34
N ARG A 216 -3.29 6.58 -22.97
CA ARG A 216 -2.92 5.42 -22.17
C ARG A 216 -1.75 5.74 -21.25
N HIS A 217 -1.89 5.35 -19.99
CA HIS A 217 -0.97 5.58 -18.89
C HIS A 217 -0.66 4.23 -18.24
N VAL A 218 0.61 3.80 -18.34
CA VAL A 218 1.03 2.46 -17.90
C VAL A 218 2.17 2.55 -16.91
N GLU A 219 1.93 2.11 -15.69
CA GLU A 219 2.89 2.06 -14.62
C GLU A 219 3.63 0.72 -14.55
N HIS A 220 4.93 0.81 -14.31
CA HIS A 220 5.81 -0.33 -14.09
C HIS A 220 6.54 -0.13 -12.77
N TRP A 221 6.30 -1.01 -11.81
CA TRP A 221 6.92 -0.94 -10.49
C TRP A 221 8.13 -1.87 -10.43
N ASN A 222 9.27 -1.35 -9.98
CA ASN A 222 10.49 -2.13 -9.77
C ASN A 222 10.46 -2.93 -8.46
N VAL A 223 9.32 -2.93 -7.76
CA VAL A 223 9.13 -3.58 -6.47
C VAL A 223 8.04 -4.64 -6.60
N PRO A 224 8.30 -5.92 -6.24
CA PRO A 224 7.28 -6.95 -6.27
C PRO A 224 6.08 -6.61 -5.39
N LYS A 225 4.86 -6.99 -5.82
CA LYS A 225 3.60 -6.72 -5.09
C LYS A 225 3.65 -7.13 -3.61
N MET A 226 4.22 -8.31 -3.33
CA MET A 226 4.34 -8.82 -1.97
C MET A 226 5.29 -8.02 -1.08
N VAL A 227 6.26 -7.32 -1.66
CA VAL A 227 7.15 -6.43 -0.91
C VAL A 227 6.39 -5.18 -0.49
N LEU A 228 5.59 -4.59 -1.37
CA LEU A 228 4.73 -3.45 -1.03
C LEU A 228 3.71 -3.81 0.05
N LEU A 229 3.07 -4.97 -0.05
CA LEU A 229 2.13 -5.43 0.98
C LEU A 229 2.82 -5.61 2.34
N LYS A 230 4.02 -6.22 2.35
CA LYS A 230 4.81 -6.37 3.59
C LYS A 230 5.21 -5.01 4.18
N GLN A 231 5.45 -3.98 3.36
CA GLN A 231 5.73 -2.63 3.86
C GLN A 231 4.51 -2.03 4.58
N ILE A 232 3.29 -2.24 4.06
CA ILE A 232 2.05 -1.78 4.72
C ILE A 232 1.88 -2.45 6.09
N LEU A 233 2.18 -3.74 6.21
CA LEU A 233 2.02 -4.49 7.47
C LEU A 233 3.16 -4.29 8.47
N LYS A 234 4.29 -3.70 8.03
CA LYS A 234 5.47 -3.52 8.88
C LYS A 234 5.34 -2.23 9.70
N PRO A 235 5.39 -2.30 11.05
CA PRO A 235 5.42 -1.11 11.89
C PRO A 235 6.66 -0.26 11.61
N SER A 236 6.52 1.06 11.57
CA SER A 236 7.68 1.94 11.59
C SER A 236 8.37 1.86 12.96
N ARG A 237 9.69 2.05 12.99
CA ARG A 237 10.49 2.00 14.22
C ARG A 237 10.02 2.98 15.30
N TRP A 238 9.25 4.01 14.92
CA TRP A 238 8.69 5.01 15.83
C TRP A 238 7.76 4.43 16.91
N VAL A 239 7.11 3.29 16.67
CA VAL A 239 6.26 2.62 17.68
C VAL A 239 7.05 2.22 18.94
N TRP A 240 8.38 2.11 18.85
CA TRP A 240 9.26 1.71 19.95
C TRP A 240 9.86 2.89 20.74
N ASP A 241 9.87 4.12 20.21
CA ASP A 241 10.45 5.30 20.88
C ASP A 241 9.50 5.98 21.88
N LYS A 242 8.23 5.57 21.94
CA LYS A 242 7.25 6.10 22.91
C LYS A 242 7.22 5.39 24.26
N LYS A 243 8.14 4.45 24.52
CA LYS A 243 8.26 3.75 25.81
C LYS A 243 9.41 4.25 26.71
N SER A 244 10.05 5.37 26.37
CA SER A 244 11.17 5.92 27.14
C SER A 244 10.96 7.38 27.54
N VAL A 245 9.81 7.68 28.17
CA VAL A 245 9.63 8.84 29.06
C VAL A 245 8.79 8.39 30.25
#